data_AF-A0A501X0I1-F1
#
_entry.id   AF-A0A501X0I1-F1
#
_cell.length_a   1.000
_cell.length_b   1.000
_cell.length_c   1.000
_cell.angle_alpha   90.00
_cell.angle_beta   90.00
_cell.angle_gamma   90.00
#
_symmetry.space_group_name_H-M   'P 1'
#
loop_
_entity.id
_entity.type
_entity.pdbx_description
1 polymer ?
#
loop_
_entity_poly.entity_id
_entity_poly.type
_entity_poly.pdbx_seq_one_letter_code
_entity_poly.pdbx_strand_id
1 'polypeptide(L)'
;MTTDPAASRHRLARQLLDRITSDTAMLRALLLHTSREAPPDPAAEIEAEMRERAADLGIVIDAAGRVALPDAARLAGCSARTLTRWRESGDLPAAIMNRRPRFGLADLARKLAGEPDIS
;
A
#
# COMPACT_ATOMS: atom_id res chain seq x y z
N MET A 1 -41.99 15.37 -49.43
CA MET A 1 -41.28 14.31 -48.70
C MET A 1 -41.41 14.59 -47.22
N THR A 2 -42.40 13.99 -46.55
CA THR A 2 -42.64 14.16 -45.12
C THR A 2 -41.84 13.11 -44.36
N THR A 3 -40.79 13.54 -43.65
CA THR A 3 -40.07 12.69 -42.70
C THR A 3 -41.01 12.33 -41.55
N ASP A 4 -41.31 11.04 -41.39
CA ASP A 4 -42.16 10.55 -40.31
C ASP A 4 -41.50 10.85 -38.95
N PRO A 5 -42.11 11.69 -38.10
CA PRO A 5 -41.55 12.04 -36.79
C PRO A 5 -41.47 10.83 -35.84
N ALA A 6 -42.22 9.74 -36.07
CA ALA A 6 -42.09 8.51 -35.31
C ALA A 6 -40.80 7.74 -35.68
N ALA A 7 -40.49 7.63 -36.98
CA ALA A 7 -39.26 7.01 -37.47
C ALA A 7 -38.00 7.75 -37.00
N SER A 8 -38.04 9.09 -36.97
CA SER A 8 -36.94 9.92 -36.47
C SER A 8 -36.71 9.74 -34.97
N ARG A 9 -37.78 9.65 -34.16
CA ARG A 9 -37.69 9.39 -32.71
C ARG A 9 -37.15 7.99 -32.41
N HIS A 10 -37.57 6.98 -33.17
CA HIS A 10 -37.07 5.62 -33.02
C HIS A 10 -35.58 5.51 -33.33
N ARG A 11 -35.12 6.19 -34.40
CA ARG A 11 -33.70 6.26 -34.76
C ARG A 11 -32.86 6.94 -33.67
N LEU A 12 -33.35 8.06 -33.12
CA LEU A 12 -32.68 8.75 -32.00
C LEU A 12 -32.62 7.88 -30.74
N ALA A 13 -33.71 7.21 -30.39
CA ALA A 13 -33.74 6.31 -29.23
C ALA A 13 -32.72 5.17 -29.37
N ARG A 14 -32.57 4.61 -30.58
CA ARG A 14 -31.57 3.58 -30.87
C ARG A 14 -30.14 4.11 -30.69
N GLN A 15 -29.85 5.29 -31.23
CA GLN A 15 -28.53 5.92 -31.10
C GLN A 15 -28.17 6.23 -29.64
N LEU A 16 -29.14 6.65 -28.83
CA LEU A 16 -28.93 6.89 -27.40
C LEU A 16 -28.66 5.59 -26.65
N LEU A 17 -29.39 4.52 -26.94
CA LEU A 17 -29.16 3.19 -26.34
C LEU A 17 -27.78 2.63 -26.69
N ASP A 18 -27.37 2.74 -27.95
CA ASP A 18 -26.05 2.29 -28.39
C ASP A 18 -24.93 3.08 -27.68
N ARG A 19 -25.12 4.39 -27.51
CA ARG A 19 -24.18 5.24 -26.76
C ARG A 19 -24.10 4.90 -25.28
N ILE A 20 -25.24 4.75 -24.60
CA ILE A 20 -25.30 4.33 -23.19
C ILE A 20 -24.61 2.97 -23.00
N THR A 21 -24.81 2.05 -23.94
CA THR A 21 -24.20 0.71 -23.89
C THR A 21 -22.67 0.80 -24.03
N SER A 22 -22.18 1.61 -24.97
CA SER A 22 -20.75 1.87 -25.15
C SER A 22 -20.12 2.53 -23.92
N ASP A 23 -20.76 3.57 -23.38
CA ASP A 23 -20.27 4.29 -22.20
C ASP A 23 -20.24 3.36 -20.98
N THR A 24 -21.25 2.50 -20.83
CA THR A 24 -21.29 1.50 -19.75
C THR A 24 -20.17 0.46 -19.89
N ALA A 25 -19.86 0.01 -21.10
CA ALA A 25 -18.75 -0.91 -21.36
C ALA A 25 -17.40 -0.24 -21.04
N MET A 26 -17.22 1.02 -21.42
CA MET A 26 -16.04 1.81 -21.10
C MET A 26 -15.87 2.00 -19.58
N LEU A 27 -16.95 2.36 -18.87
CA LEU A 27 -16.94 2.50 -17.42
C LEU A 27 -16.59 1.18 -16.72
N ARG A 28 -17.14 0.05 -17.19
CA ARG A 28 -16.78 -1.28 -16.67
C ARG A 28 -15.31 -1.63 -16.93
N ALA A 29 -14.78 -1.29 -18.10
CA ALA A 29 -13.37 -1.51 -18.42
C ALA A 29 -12.45 -0.65 -17.55
N LEU A 30 -12.81 0.62 -17.31
CA LEU A 30 -12.07 1.51 -16.42
C LEU A 30 -12.11 1.01 -14.97
N LEU A 31 -13.29 0.61 -14.46
CA LEU A 31 -13.41 0.04 -13.13
C LEU A 31 -12.63 -1.27 -12.97
N LEU A 32 -12.58 -2.11 -14.01
CA LEU A 32 -11.77 -3.32 -13.99
C LEU A 32 -10.28 -2.98 -13.99
N HIS A 33 -9.86 -1.97 -14.75
CA HIS A 33 -8.48 -1.49 -14.78
C HIS A 33 -8.04 -0.93 -13.42
N THR A 34 -8.85 -0.05 -12.81
CA THR A 34 -8.57 0.51 -11.48
C THR A 34 -8.68 -0.53 -10.37
N SER A 35 -9.54 -1.55 -10.51
CA SER A 35 -9.62 -2.65 -9.53
C SER A 35 -8.43 -3.61 -9.57
N ARG A 36 -7.68 -3.65 -10.68
CA ARG A 36 -6.47 -4.49 -10.83
C ARG A 36 -5.24 -3.84 -10.23
N GLU A 37 -5.23 -2.52 -10.10
CA GLU A 37 -4.30 -1.83 -9.23
C GLU A 37 -4.80 -2.03 -7.80
N ALA A 38 -4.34 -3.11 -7.15
CA ALA A 38 -4.42 -3.19 -5.71
C ALA A 38 -3.86 -1.88 -5.15
N PRO A 39 -4.54 -1.20 -4.20
CA PRO A 39 -4.00 0.01 -3.60
C PRO A 39 -2.59 -0.32 -3.09
N PRO A 40 -1.61 0.59 -3.26
CA PRO A 40 -0.26 0.35 -2.79
C PRO A 40 -0.34 -0.04 -1.31
N ASP A 41 0.28 -1.15 -0.93
CA ASP A 41 0.42 -1.52 0.47
C ASP A 41 1.47 -0.58 1.06
N PRO A 42 1.10 0.43 1.86
CA PRO A 42 2.06 1.41 2.37
C PRO A 42 3.14 0.75 3.23
N ALA A 43 2.84 -0.39 3.86
CA ALA A 43 3.84 -1.13 4.60
C ALA A 43 4.85 -1.82 3.67
N ALA A 44 4.43 -2.29 2.49
CA ALA A 44 5.34 -2.89 1.52
C ALA A 44 6.30 -1.86 0.92
N GLU A 45 5.83 -0.63 0.65
CA GLU A 45 6.67 0.47 0.17
C GLU A 45 7.70 0.89 1.22
N ILE A 46 7.27 1.09 2.48
CA ILE A 46 8.17 1.42 3.59
C ILE A 46 9.18 0.30 3.83
N GLU A 47 8.76 -0.97 3.76
CA GLU A 47 9.68 -2.10 3.92
C GLU A 47 10.75 -2.13 2.81
N ALA A 48 10.36 -1.85 1.57
CA ALA A 48 11.29 -1.75 0.44
C ALA A 48 12.29 -0.62 0.67
N GLU A 49 11.84 0.58 1.04
CA GLU A 49 12.71 1.71 1.37
C GLU A 49 13.66 1.38 2.53
N MET A 50 13.19 0.69 3.57
CA MET A 50 14.04 0.24 4.67
C MET A 50 15.13 -0.74 4.21
N ARG A 51 14.83 -1.63 3.25
CA ARG A 51 15.83 -2.56 2.71
C ARG A 51 16.90 -1.83 1.90
N GLU A 52 16.50 -0.87 1.08
CA GLU A 52 17.44 -0.02 0.33
C GLU A 52 18.34 0.77 1.31
N ARG A 53 17.73 1.43 2.29
CA ARG A 53 18.46 2.16 3.33
C ARG A 53 19.37 1.25 4.16
N ALA A 54 18.97 0.01 4.43
CA ALA A 54 19.82 -0.96 5.11
C ALA A 54 21.05 -1.32 4.29
N ALA A 55 20.91 -1.51 2.97
CA ALA A 55 22.03 -1.75 2.08
C ALA A 55 23.00 -0.56 2.06
N ASP A 56 22.49 0.67 1.95
CA ASP A 56 23.31 1.89 1.95
C ASP A 56 24.08 2.10 3.27
N LEU A 57 23.45 1.73 4.40
CA LEU A 57 24.05 1.86 5.73
C LEU A 57 24.95 0.67 6.12
N GLY A 58 25.04 -0.36 5.28
CA GLY A 58 25.76 -1.60 5.59
C GLY A 58 25.14 -2.40 6.75
N ILE A 59 23.83 -2.26 6.95
CA ILE A 59 23.07 -2.97 7.99
C ILE A 59 22.78 -4.40 7.52
N VAL A 60 23.16 -5.37 8.35
CA VAL A 60 22.90 -6.79 8.07
C VAL A 60 21.47 -7.15 8.50
N ILE A 61 20.67 -7.55 7.52
CA ILE A 61 19.35 -8.14 7.72
C ILE A 61 19.51 -9.66 7.75
N ASP A 62 18.95 -10.33 8.76
CA ASP A 62 18.98 -11.78 8.84
C ASP A 62 18.06 -12.44 7.79
N ALA A 63 18.15 -13.76 7.62
CA ALA A 63 17.35 -14.51 6.66
C ALA A 63 15.83 -14.45 6.93
N ALA A 64 15.41 -14.04 8.12
CA ALA A 64 14.02 -13.82 8.48
C ALA A 64 13.59 -12.35 8.38
N GLY A 65 14.43 -11.49 7.78
CA GLY A 65 14.11 -10.08 7.60
C GLY A 65 14.27 -9.24 8.87
N ARG A 66 15.12 -9.65 9.83
CA ARG A 66 15.26 -8.98 11.12
C ARG A 66 16.60 -8.28 11.30
N VAL A 67 16.57 -7.16 12.03
CA VAL A 67 17.74 -6.32 12.35
C VAL A 67 17.87 -6.11 13.86
N ALA A 68 19.06 -5.73 14.33
CA ALA A 68 19.30 -5.43 15.75
C ALA A 68 18.65 -4.10 16.16
N LEU A 69 18.39 -3.91 17.46
CA LEU A 69 17.77 -2.68 17.99
C LEU A 69 18.41 -1.36 17.48
N PRO A 70 19.75 -1.19 17.46
CA PRO A 70 20.35 0.05 16.99
C PRO A 70 20.08 0.30 15.51
N ASP A 71 20.13 -0.77 14.71
CA ASP A 71 19.92 -0.71 13.26
C ASP A 71 18.44 -0.47 12.94
N ALA A 72 17.53 -1.16 13.65
CA ALA A 72 16.09 -0.93 13.58
C ALA A 72 15.75 0.53 13.86
N ALA A 73 16.36 1.13 14.88
CA ALA A 73 16.15 2.52 15.25
C ALA A 73 16.59 3.47 14.14
N ARG A 74 17.75 3.20 13.52
CA ARG A 74 18.26 3.98 12.38
C ARG A 74 17.37 3.85 11.15
N LEU A 75 16.91 2.64 10.83
CA LEU A 75 16.03 2.39 9.69
C LEU A 75 14.67 3.06 9.86
N ALA A 76 14.08 2.93 11.04
CA ALA A 76 12.79 3.53 11.39
C ALA A 76 12.85 5.05 11.67
N GLY A 77 14.05 5.65 11.70
CA GLY A 77 14.20 7.09 11.97
C GLY A 77 13.78 7.51 13.38
N CYS A 78 13.75 6.59 14.34
CA CYS A 78 13.29 6.85 15.71
C CYS A 78 14.31 6.40 16.77
N SER A 79 14.06 6.73 18.03
CA SER A 79 14.98 6.35 19.11
C SER A 79 14.85 4.87 19.49
N ALA A 80 15.94 4.24 19.95
CA ALA A 80 15.88 2.88 20.49
C ALA A 80 14.93 2.76 21.70
N ARG A 81 14.73 3.85 22.45
CA ARG A 81 13.74 3.92 23.54
C ARG A 81 12.30 3.84 22.99
N THR A 82 12.02 4.49 21.86
CA THR A 82 10.73 4.41 21.17
C THR A 82 10.43 2.97 20.74
N LEU A 83 11.38 2.30 20.09
CA LEU A 83 11.23 0.88 19.71
C LEU A 83 11.03 -0.03 20.92
N THR A 84 11.75 0.23 22.01
CA THR A 84 11.60 -0.53 23.25
C THR A 84 10.21 -0.36 23.83
N ARG A 85 9.67 0.87 23.82
CA ARG A 85 8.31 1.17 24.27
C ARG A 85 7.26 0.43 23.44
N TRP A 86 7.38 0.46 22.11
CA TRP A 86 6.47 -0.27 21.23
C TRP A 86 6.53 -1.79 21.43
N ARG A 87 7.71 -2.34 21.74
CA ARG A 87 7.84 -3.75 22.13
C ARG A 87 7.16 -4.04 23.46
N GLU A 88 7.38 -3.19 24.45
CA GLU A 88 6.82 -3.36 25.80
C GLU A 88 5.29 -3.22 25.84
N SER A 89 4.71 -2.37 24.97
CA SER A 89 3.26 -2.29 24.78
C SER A 89 2.67 -3.44 23.97
N GLY A 90 3.51 -4.23 23.30
CA GLY A 90 3.08 -5.31 22.41
C GLY A 90 2.73 -4.84 20.98
N ASP A 91 2.91 -3.55 20.67
CA ASP A 91 2.60 -2.97 19.36
C ASP A 91 3.62 -3.32 18.28
N LEU A 92 4.84 -3.70 18.69
CA LEU A 92 5.91 -4.11 17.79
C LEU A 92 6.54 -5.43 18.28
N PRO A 93 6.27 -6.56 17.61
CA PRO A 93 6.87 -7.83 18.00
C PRO A 93 8.38 -7.79 17.76
N ALA A 94 9.12 -8.45 18.65
CA ALA A 94 10.57 -8.62 18.52
C ALA A 94 10.96 -10.04 18.93
N ALA A 95 11.81 -10.67 18.13
CA ALA A 95 12.40 -11.96 18.47
C ALA A 95 13.57 -11.75 19.43
N ILE A 96 13.73 -12.61 20.44
CA ILE A 96 14.89 -12.58 21.32
C ILE A 96 15.96 -13.53 20.77
N MET A 97 17.09 -12.97 20.35
CA MET A 97 18.26 -13.74 19.91
C MET A 97 19.48 -13.32 20.72
N ASN A 98 20.16 -14.28 21.34
CA ASN A 98 21.32 -14.01 22.20
C ASN A 98 21.05 -12.94 23.27
N ARG A 99 19.88 -13.02 23.92
CA ARG A 99 19.38 -12.05 24.93
C ARG A 99 19.20 -10.61 24.41
N ARG A 100 19.18 -10.39 23.10
CA ARG A 100 18.96 -9.08 22.48
C ARG A 100 17.72 -9.13 21.57
N PRO A 101 16.89 -8.08 21.56
CA PRO A 101 15.75 -8.00 20.66
C PRO A 101 16.19 -7.80 19.21
N ARG A 102 15.49 -8.48 18.30
CA ARG A 102 15.60 -8.39 16.85
C ARG A 102 14.23 -8.03 16.28
N PHE A 103 14.18 -7.01 15.44
CA PHE A 103 12.94 -6.44 14.91
C PHE A 103 12.81 -6.79 13.43
N GLY A 104 11.64 -7.28 13.02
CA GLY A 104 11.34 -7.57 11.62
C GLY A 104 11.06 -6.29 10.84
N LEU A 105 11.60 -6.18 9.62
CA LEU A 105 11.35 -5.03 8.75
C LEU A 105 9.86 -4.90 8.39
N ALA A 106 9.17 -6.02 8.09
CA ALA A 106 7.73 -6.02 7.81
C ALA A 106 6.88 -5.57 9.02
N ASP A 107 7.31 -5.87 10.25
CA ASP A 107 6.62 -5.41 11.46
C ASP A 107 6.85 -3.92 11.69
N LEU A 108 8.09 -3.45 11.50
CA LEU A 108 8.44 -2.04 11.57
C LEU A 108 7.68 -1.23 10.52
N ALA A 109 7.63 -1.70 9.28
CA ALA A 109 6.95 -1.03 8.20
C ALA A 109 5.44 -0.95 8.42
N ARG A 110 4.81 -2.03 8.91
CA ARG A 110 3.39 -2.00 9.32
C ARG A 110 3.13 -1.03 10.47
N LYS A 111 4.05 -0.96 11.44
CA LYS A 111 3.93 -0.03 12.56
C LYS A 111 3.99 1.43 12.08
N LEU A 112 4.89 1.75 11.17
CA LEU A 112 5.02 3.10 10.60
C LEU A 112 3.89 3.46 9.64
N ALA A 113 3.44 2.52 8.81
CA ALA A 113 2.31 2.72 7.91
C ALA A 113 0.98 2.96 8.66
N GLY A 114 0.86 2.43 9.88
CA GLY A 114 -0.33 2.55 10.72
C GLY A 114 -0.35 3.76 11.67
N GLU A 115 0.73 4.55 11.76
CA GLU A 115 0.73 5.81 12.49
C GLU A 115 0.18 6.91 11.55
N PRO A 116 -1.04 7.45 11.77
CA PRO A 116 -1.46 8.63 11.06
C PRO A 116 -0.49 9.76 11.42
N ASP A 117 0.11 10.36 10.41
CA ASP A 117 1.00 11.51 10.52
C ASP A 117 0.26 12.65 11.25
N ILE A 118 0.52 12.82 12.55
CA ILE A 118 0.05 13.98 13.32
C ILE A 118 1.19 14.98 13.32
N SER A 119 1.33 15.69 12.20
CA SER A 119 2.09 16.94 12.11
C SER A 119 1.18 18.13 12.42
#